data_AF-A0A939T1I7-F1
#
_entry.id   AF-A0A939T1I7-F1
#
_cell.length_a   1.000
_cell.length_b   1.000
_cell.length_c   1.000
_cell.angle_alpha   90.00
_cell.angle_beta   90.00
_cell.angle_gamma   90.00
#
_symmetry.space_group_name_H-M   'P 1'
#
loop_
_entity.id
_entity.type
_entity.pdbx_description
1 polymer ?
#
loop_
_entity_poly.entity_id
_entity_poly.type
_entity_poly.pdbx_seq_one_letter_code
_entity_poly.pdbx_strand_id
1 'polypeptide(L)'
;MSGQPDPDKTSSPTLTETRDAAAAAGAAVPSKSKPVQIWTVIGAAILLLQLYVWIRWVSGPHFERVPAGPSDPPTLMKVVLTTWTAVTLIGFPVGLWFFIVRPWRRERRITLDGMLLVSFGLLFFQDPLLNYFNTWCTYNSWLWNMGSWTQDIPGWRSFGEPGHMMAEPLLMNAPGYSYGVLLCTMLGCWVMRRVKARWPGISNLGLICVVAVWTFVFDFFMEGLFLMPMGLFTYPGAIRSLSINAGHYYQWPLYEGMMWGGVQAGLCALRYFTDDRGRSFVERGLERVRGGMVRQQATRFLAIFAASSALFFVFYNVPVQWFAMHADSWPTDIQKRSYFTSGICGDGTGRLCPDPALPIPGPGSANIGPDGKVVPPENRKLPTIVPFDKGR
;
A
#
# COMPACT_ATOMS: atom_id res chain seq x y z
N MET A 1 50.91 76.97 43.39
CA MET A 1 50.12 76.36 44.47
C MET A 1 49.67 74.99 43.98
N SER A 2 50.01 73.92 44.72
CA SER A 2 49.41 72.56 44.79
C SER A 2 48.98 71.87 43.47
N GLY A 3 49.34 70.63 43.11
CA GLY A 3 49.85 69.46 43.81
C GLY A 3 49.90 68.26 42.82
N GLN A 4 50.52 67.17 43.24
CA GLN A 4 50.99 65.96 42.53
C GLN A 4 49.91 65.02 41.87
N PRO A 5 50.33 63.97 41.13
CA PRO A 5 49.59 63.24 40.07
C PRO A 5 48.99 61.89 40.49
N ASP A 6 48.13 61.27 39.66
CA ASP A 6 48.22 59.83 39.29
C ASP A 6 47.23 59.43 38.14
N PRO A 7 47.46 58.31 37.43
CA PRO A 7 46.83 57.89 36.17
C PRO A 7 45.67 56.93 36.40
N ASP A 8 44.76 56.79 35.43
CA ASP A 8 44.14 55.48 35.21
C ASP A 8 43.61 55.29 33.78
N LYS A 9 44.04 54.18 33.17
CA LYS A 9 43.56 53.68 31.87
C LYS A 9 42.37 52.77 32.18
N THR A 10 41.16 53.23 31.91
CA THR A 10 39.97 52.40 32.03
C THR A 10 39.87 51.45 30.84
N SER A 11 40.13 50.17 31.10
CA SER A 11 39.94 49.03 30.21
C SER A 11 38.46 48.71 30.03
N SER A 12 38.07 48.45 28.78
CA SER A 12 36.72 48.03 28.37
C SER A 12 36.29 46.74 29.08
N PRO A 13 35.02 46.59 29.51
CA PRO A 13 34.53 45.35 30.09
C PRO A 13 34.30 44.32 28.98
N THR A 14 35.13 43.27 28.98
CA THR A 14 34.91 42.07 28.18
C THR A 14 33.68 41.34 28.73
N LEU A 15 32.54 41.48 28.05
CA LEU A 15 31.34 40.67 28.25
C LEU A 15 31.68 39.19 27.97
N THR A 16 32.13 38.51 29.02
CA THR A 16 32.27 37.06 29.02
C THR A 16 30.88 36.52 29.35
N GLU A 17 30.01 36.49 28.34
CA GLU A 17 28.77 35.71 28.41
C GLU A 17 29.18 34.27 28.74
N THR A 18 28.75 33.83 29.91
CA THR A 18 29.00 32.50 30.45
C THR A 18 28.55 31.46 29.44
N ARG A 19 29.53 30.71 28.90
CA ARG A 19 29.35 29.49 28.09
C ARG A 19 28.35 28.50 28.70
N ASP A 20 28.06 28.62 30.00
CA ASP A 20 27.09 27.81 30.73
C ASP A 20 25.62 28.11 30.38
N ALA A 21 25.28 29.36 30.01
CA ALA A 21 23.92 29.71 29.61
C ALA A 21 23.55 29.14 28.22
N ALA A 22 24.51 29.12 27.30
CA ALA A 22 24.36 28.49 25.99
C ALA A 22 24.34 26.94 26.08
N ALA A 23 25.06 26.36 27.05
CA ALA A 23 25.04 24.92 27.30
C ALA A 23 23.71 24.45 27.92
N ALA A 24 23.07 25.27 28.76
CA ALA A 24 21.78 24.96 29.36
C ALA A 24 20.61 24.98 28.35
N ALA A 25 20.69 25.81 27.30
CA ALA A 25 19.67 25.88 26.25
C ALA A 25 19.71 24.70 25.24
N GLY A 26 20.77 23.89 25.25
CA GLY A 26 20.95 22.72 24.36
C GLY A 26 20.48 21.39 24.95
N ALA A 27 20.12 21.35 26.23
CA ALA A 27 19.60 20.14 26.88
C ALA A 27 18.11 19.98 26.58
N ALA A 28 17.78 19.64 25.34
CA ALA A 28 16.44 19.15 25.00
C ALA A 28 16.10 18.00 25.95
N VAL A 29 15.11 18.22 26.83
CA VAL A 29 14.61 17.23 27.78
C VAL A 29 14.46 15.90 27.05
N PRO A 30 15.21 14.85 27.42
CA PRO A 30 15.12 13.58 26.72
C PRO A 30 13.70 13.06 26.89
N SER A 31 12.91 13.16 25.82
CA SER A 31 11.57 12.58 25.78
C SER A 31 11.66 11.11 26.23
N LYS A 32 10.83 10.75 27.21
CA LYS A 32 10.72 9.41 27.80
C LYS A 32 10.25 8.36 26.79
N SER A 33 9.73 8.78 25.64
CA SER A 33 9.27 7.84 24.62
C SER A 33 10.46 7.11 23.98
N LYS A 34 10.26 5.83 23.67
CA LYS A 34 11.18 5.01 22.86
C LYS A 34 10.51 4.63 21.53
N PRO A 35 10.17 5.59 20.65
CA PRO A 35 9.32 5.32 19.48
C PRO A 35 9.90 4.25 18.58
N VAL A 36 11.21 4.30 18.32
CA VAL A 36 11.89 3.30 17.48
C VAL A 36 11.73 1.87 18.01
N GLN A 37 11.80 1.65 19.34
CA GLN A 37 11.66 0.31 19.90
C GLN A 37 10.25 -0.24 19.73
N ILE A 38 9.23 0.63 19.89
CA ILE A 38 7.83 0.25 19.68
C ILE A 38 7.61 -0.14 18.22
N TRP A 39 8.04 0.71 17.28
CA TRP A 39 7.94 0.44 15.85
C TRP A 39 8.70 -0.83 15.45
N THR A 40 9.89 -1.07 16.00
CA THR A 40 10.64 -2.30 15.74
C THR A 40 9.91 -3.55 16.24
N VAL A 41 9.30 -3.52 17.43
CA VAL A 41 8.53 -4.66 17.96
C VAL A 41 7.30 -4.92 17.09
N ILE A 42 6.57 -3.88 16.70
CA ILE A 42 5.43 -3.99 15.79
C ILE A 42 5.87 -4.57 14.44
N GLY A 43 6.96 -4.05 13.86
CA GLY A 43 7.50 -4.52 12.58
C GLY A 43 7.96 -5.96 12.62
N ALA A 44 8.60 -6.38 13.73
CA ALA A 44 8.99 -7.76 13.93
C ALA A 44 7.76 -8.68 14.04
N ALA A 45 6.72 -8.27 14.78
CA ALA A 45 5.48 -9.04 14.91
C ALA A 45 4.76 -9.20 13.55
N ILE A 46 4.63 -8.11 12.78
CA ILE A 46 4.05 -8.15 11.43
C ILE A 46 4.86 -9.06 10.51
N LEU A 47 6.19 -8.94 10.52
CA LEU A 47 7.06 -9.76 9.68
C LEU A 47 6.98 -11.25 10.05
N LEU A 48 6.94 -11.58 11.34
CA LEU A 48 6.79 -12.97 11.79
C LEU A 48 5.44 -13.56 11.36
N LEU A 49 4.35 -12.80 11.49
CA LEU A 49 3.03 -13.21 11.02
C LEU A 49 3.03 -13.44 9.50
N GLN A 50 3.60 -12.50 8.75
CA GLN A 50 3.72 -12.59 7.30
C GLN A 50 4.52 -13.82 6.86
N LEU A 51 5.67 -14.07 7.50
CA LEU A 51 6.48 -15.26 7.23
C LEU A 51 5.72 -16.54 7.57
N TYR A 52 5.02 -16.60 8.71
CA TYR A 52 4.20 -17.75 9.08
C TYR A 52 3.12 -18.04 8.02
N VAL A 53 2.36 -17.03 7.62
CA VAL A 53 1.29 -17.17 6.62
C VAL A 53 1.85 -17.57 5.26
N TRP A 54 2.93 -16.94 4.80
CA TRP A 54 3.54 -17.30 3.52
C TRP A 54 4.16 -18.70 3.51
N ILE A 55 4.84 -19.11 4.58
CA ILE A 55 5.38 -20.48 4.68
C ILE A 55 4.24 -21.49 4.61
N ARG A 56 3.18 -21.28 5.40
CA ARG A 56 1.99 -22.13 5.41
C ARG A 56 1.33 -22.18 4.04
N TRP A 57 1.16 -21.04 3.38
CA TRP A 57 0.59 -20.92 2.05
C TRP A 57 1.39 -21.70 1.00
N VAL A 58 2.71 -21.45 0.88
CA VAL A 58 3.60 -22.13 -0.09
C VAL A 58 3.64 -23.64 0.13
N SER A 59 3.57 -24.08 1.39
CA SER A 59 3.49 -25.52 1.73
C SER A 59 2.09 -26.13 1.65
N GLY A 60 1.08 -25.30 1.43
CA GLY A 60 -0.33 -25.66 1.53
C GLY A 60 -1.02 -25.82 0.17
N PRO A 61 -2.29 -26.22 0.16
CA PRO A 61 -3.04 -26.51 -1.06
C PRO A 61 -3.41 -25.23 -1.85
N HIS A 62 -3.37 -24.05 -1.23
CA HIS A 62 -3.73 -22.79 -1.88
C HIS A 62 -2.62 -22.24 -2.80
N PHE A 63 -1.39 -22.77 -2.72
CA PHE A 63 -0.30 -22.44 -3.66
C PHE A 63 -0.45 -23.24 -4.96
N GLU A 64 -1.59 -23.07 -5.62
CA GLU A 64 -1.89 -23.67 -6.91
C GLU A 64 -2.24 -22.59 -7.92
N ARG A 65 -2.05 -22.90 -9.20
CA ARG A 65 -2.43 -22.00 -10.28
C ARG A 65 -3.95 -21.75 -10.31
N VAL A 66 -4.37 -20.49 -10.33
CA VAL A 66 -5.75 -20.14 -10.66
C VAL A 66 -5.90 -20.03 -12.19
N PRO A 67 -6.80 -20.82 -12.81
CA PRO A 67 -6.99 -20.82 -14.25
C PRO A 67 -7.73 -19.57 -14.73
N ALA A 68 -7.46 -19.16 -15.97
CA ALA A 68 -8.14 -18.05 -16.64
C ALA A 68 -9.60 -18.36 -17.00
N GLY A 69 -9.99 -19.64 -16.98
CA GLY A 69 -11.28 -20.12 -17.46
C GLY A 69 -11.40 -20.10 -18.99
N PRO A 70 -12.62 -20.25 -19.52
CA PRO A 70 -12.84 -20.47 -20.96
C PRO A 70 -12.82 -19.22 -21.84
N SER A 71 -12.88 -18.00 -21.27
CA SER A 71 -12.74 -16.77 -22.03
C SER A 71 -11.26 -16.47 -22.31
N ASP A 72 -10.93 -16.20 -23.57
CA ASP A 72 -9.59 -15.79 -23.95
C ASP A 72 -9.45 -14.26 -23.94
N PRO A 73 -8.46 -13.67 -23.25
CA PRO A 73 -8.24 -12.23 -23.27
C PRO A 73 -7.91 -11.72 -24.69
N PRO A 74 -8.35 -10.50 -25.06
CA PRO A 74 -7.98 -9.90 -26.33
C PRO A 74 -6.46 -9.83 -26.55
N THR A 75 -6.00 -9.96 -27.80
CA THR A 75 -4.56 -9.97 -28.14
C THR A 75 -3.82 -8.74 -27.61
N LEU A 76 -4.42 -7.54 -27.74
CA LEU A 76 -3.81 -6.29 -27.23
C LEU A 76 -3.59 -6.36 -25.72
N MET A 77 -4.57 -6.88 -24.97
CA MET A 77 -4.46 -7.07 -23.52
C MET A 77 -3.31 -8.02 -23.19
N LYS A 78 -3.21 -9.17 -23.86
CA LYS A 78 -2.10 -10.13 -23.65
C LYS A 78 -0.72 -9.52 -23.89
N VAL A 79 -0.58 -8.75 -24.98
CA VAL A 79 0.68 -8.09 -25.32
C VAL A 79 1.07 -7.10 -24.23
N VAL A 80 0.14 -6.21 -23.84
CA VAL A 80 0.40 -5.19 -22.82
C VAL A 80 0.73 -5.82 -21.47
N LEU A 81 -0.04 -6.82 -21.03
CA LEU A 81 0.19 -7.54 -19.78
C LEU A 81 1.54 -8.25 -19.76
N THR A 82 1.96 -8.84 -20.88
CA THR A 82 3.26 -9.48 -21.02
C THR A 82 4.40 -8.46 -20.99
N THR A 83 4.27 -7.36 -21.75
CA THR A 83 5.24 -6.27 -21.75
C THR A 83 5.39 -5.68 -20.35
N TRP A 84 4.28 -5.42 -19.66
CA TRP A 84 4.30 -4.87 -18.30
C TRP A 84 4.93 -5.82 -17.28
N THR A 85 4.64 -7.12 -17.39
CA THR A 85 5.29 -8.15 -16.57
C THR A 85 6.79 -8.17 -16.81
N ALA A 86 7.24 -8.10 -18.08
CA ALA A 86 8.66 -8.06 -18.41
C ALA A 86 9.35 -6.79 -17.87
N VAL A 87 8.73 -5.62 -18.03
CA VAL A 87 9.22 -4.35 -17.47
C VAL A 87 9.36 -4.46 -15.95
N THR A 88 8.38 -5.07 -15.28
CA THR A 88 8.37 -5.24 -13.83
C THR A 88 9.46 -6.19 -13.34
N LEU A 89 9.64 -7.30 -14.03
CA LEU A 89 10.69 -8.27 -13.71
C LEU A 89 12.10 -7.75 -13.99
N ILE A 90 12.30 -6.95 -15.03
CA ILE A 90 13.61 -6.34 -15.36
C ILE A 90 13.88 -5.13 -14.45
N GLY A 91 12.86 -4.33 -14.15
CA GLY A 91 12.96 -3.16 -13.28
C GLY A 91 13.40 -3.52 -11.86
N PHE A 92 13.01 -4.70 -11.37
CA PHE A 92 13.37 -5.16 -10.03
C PHE A 92 14.86 -5.35 -9.76
N PRO A 93 15.63 -6.15 -10.52
CA PRO A 93 17.08 -6.27 -10.33
C PRO A 93 17.80 -4.94 -10.56
N VAL A 94 17.30 -4.10 -11.47
CA VAL A 94 17.81 -2.73 -11.66
C VAL A 94 17.60 -1.91 -10.38
N GLY A 95 16.40 -1.93 -9.80
CA GLY A 95 16.08 -1.28 -8.53
C GLY A 95 16.96 -1.78 -7.38
N LEU A 96 17.12 -3.10 -7.24
CA LEU A 96 18.02 -3.71 -6.25
C LEU A 96 19.47 -3.23 -6.44
N TRP A 97 19.94 -3.15 -7.68
CA TRP A 97 21.29 -2.66 -7.96
C TRP A 97 21.45 -1.20 -7.57
N PHE A 98 20.52 -0.32 -7.97
CA PHE A 98 20.60 1.12 -7.74
C PHE A 98 20.41 1.52 -6.28
N PHE A 99 19.47 0.89 -5.56
CA PHE A 99 19.06 1.32 -4.22
C PHE A 99 19.71 0.50 -3.10
N ILE A 100 20.16 -0.73 -3.37
CA ILE A 100 20.80 -1.59 -2.35
C ILE A 100 22.27 -1.84 -2.68
N VAL A 101 22.58 -2.49 -3.81
CA VAL A 101 23.93 -2.99 -4.09
C VAL A 101 24.94 -1.85 -4.29
N ARG A 102 24.60 -0.84 -5.10
CA ARG A 102 25.49 0.29 -5.41
C ARG A 102 25.76 1.15 -4.16
N PRO A 103 24.75 1.57 -3.36
CA PRO A 103 25.01 2.31 -2.11
C PRO A 103 25.75 1.48 -1.08
N TRP A 104 25.47 0.18 -0.97
CA TRP A 104 26.22 -0.71 -0.08
C TRP A 104 27.71 -0.73 -0.48
N ARG A 105 28.02 -0.93 -1.77
CA ARG A 105 29.41 -0.95 -2.24
C ARG A 105 30.14 0.38 -2.06
N ARG A 106 29.45 1.51 -2.22
CA ARG A 106 30.05 2.86 -2.14
C ARG A 106 30.15 3.39 -0.71
N GLU A 107 29.11 3.23 0.09
CA GLU A 107 28.94 3.90 1.38
C GLU A 107 28.93 2.92 2.57
N ARG A 108 28.97 1.60 2.30
CA ARG A 108 28.88 0.52 3.30
C ARG A 108 27.67 0.60 4.22
N ARG A 109 26.59 1.26 3.78
CA ARG A 109 25.33 1.42 4.52
C ARG A 109 24.12 1.19 3.62
N ILE A 110 23.00 0.76 4.21
CA ILE A 110 21.72 0.68 3.54
C ILE A 110 21.02 2.04 3.67
N THR A 111 20.68 2.65 2.55
CA THR A 111 20.00 3.95 2.49
C THR A 111 18.52 3.81 2.89
N LEU A 112 17.88 4.93 3.19
CA LEU A 112 16.43 4.95 3.43
C LEU A 112 15.67 4.37 2.22
N ASP A 113 16.05 4.74 1.01
CA ASP A 113 15.44 4.23 -0.23
C ASP A 113 15.63 2.71 -0.38
N GLY A 114 16.80 2.17 -0.03
CA GLY A 114 17.01 0.72 -0.01
C GLY A 114 16.15 0.00 1.02
N MET A 115 15.92 0.60 2.19
CA MET A 115 15.01 0.06 3.21
C MET A 115 13.55 0.13 2.77
N LEU A 116 13.14 1.23 2.14
CA LEU A 116 11.79 1.42 1.60
C LEU A 116 11.53 0.43 0.45
N LEU A 117 12.50 0.20 -0.44
CA LEU A 117 12.39 -0.80 -1.52
C LEU A 117 12.00 -2.18 -0.97
N VAL A 118 12.71 -2.66 0.06
CA VAL A 118 12.42 -3.96 0.69
C VAL A 118 11.11 -3.90 1.47
N SER A 119 10.87 -2.81 2.21
CA SER A 119 9.64 -2.63 3.00
C SER A 119 8.40 -2.67 2.13
N PHE A 120 8.43 -2.03 0.95
CA PHE A 120 7.31 -2.00 0.02
C PHE A 120 7.10 -3.37 -0.66
N GLY A 121 8.18 -4.09 -0.96
CA GLY A 121 8.08 -5.46 -1.46
C GLY A 121 7.45 -6.42 -0.45
N LEU A 122 7.68 -6.22 0.85
CA LEU A 122 7.00 -6.98 1.92
C LEU A 122 5.56 -6.51 2.13
N LEU A 123 5.29 -5.22 1.96
CA LEU A 123 3.96 -4.62 2.12
C LEU A 123 2.94 -5.16 1.11
N PHE A 124 3.38 -5.72 -0.03
CA PHE A 124 2.55 -6.54 -0.92
C PHE A 124 1.71 -7.60 -0.18
N PHE A 125 2.16 -8.12 0.96
CA PHE A 125 1.38 -9.04 1.80
C PHE A 125 -0.02 -8.51 2.16
N GLN A 126 -0.16 -7.19 2.24
CA GLN A 126 -1.40 -6.53 2.60
C GLN A 126 -2.34 -6.28 1.42
N ASP A 127 -1.87 -6.39 0.18
CA ASP A 127 -2.67 -6.09 -1.02
C ASP A 127 -3.96 -6.93 -1.07
N PRO A 128 -3.94 -8.25 -0.84
CA PRO A 128 -5.16 -9.05 -0.94
C PRO A 128 -6.16 -8.76 0.18
N LEU A 129 -5.75 -8.09 1.27
CA LEU A 129 -6.62 -7.82 2.42
C LEU A 129 -7.81 -6.93 2.07
N LEU A 130 -7.78 -6.20 0.95
CA LEU A 130 -8.94 -5.50 0.43
C LEU A 130 -10.15 -6.43 0.19
N ASN A 131 -9.90 -7.73 0.03
CA ASN A 131 -10.91 -8.76 -0.16
C ASN A 131 -11.31 -9.48 1.13
N TYR A 132 -11.00 -8.98 2.33
CA TYR A 132 -11.19 -9.75 3.56
C TYR A 132 -12.65 -10.14 3.84
N PHE A 133 -13.59 -9.21 3.64
CA PHE A 133 -15.02 -9.44 3.89
C PHE A 133 -15.84 -9.82 2.66
N ASN A 134 -15.48 -9.28 1.51
CA ASN A 134 -16.11 -9.57 0.22
C ASN A 134 -15.06 -9.38 -0.89
N THR A 135 -15.24 -10.04 -2.03
CA THR A 135 -14.34 -9.86 -3.18
C THR A 135 -14.63 -8.51 -3.85
N TRP A 136 -13.79 -7.54 -3.53
CA TRP A 136 -13.82 -6.16 -3.98
C TRP A 136 -12.93 -5.88 -5.20
N CYS A 137 -11.73 -6.47 -5.27
CA CYS A 137 -10.81 -6.40 -6.42
C CYS A 137 -10.39 -7.80 -6.87
N THR A 138 -10.21 -8.01 -8.17
CA THR A 138 -9.62 -9.23 -8.74
C THR A 138 -8.57 -8.90 -9.78
N TYR A 139 -7.45 -9.62 -9.74
CA TYR A 139 -6.46 -9.59 -10.82
C TYR A 139 -6.90 -10.44 -12.00
N ASN A 140 -6.32 -10.15 -13.16
CA ASN A 140 -6.47 -10.96 -14.35
C ASN A 140 -5.76 -12.32 -14.17
N SER A 141 -6.52 -13.40 -14.06
CA SER A 141 -5.99 -14.76 -13.84
C SER A 141 -5.29 -15.36 -15.06
N TRP A 142 -5.29 -14.67 -16.21
CA TRP A 142 -4.41 -15.01 -17.33
C TRP A 142 -2.92 -14.78 -17.02
N LEU A 143 -2.61 -13.73 -16.25
CA LEU A 143 -1.23 -13.44 -15.82
C LEU A 143 -0.62 -14.60 -15.07
N TRP A 144 0.71 -14.72 -15.06
CA TRP A 144 1.34 -15.75 -14.24
C TRP A 144 1.05 -15.51 -12.75
N ASN A 145 0.23 -16.37 -12.15
CA ASN A 145 -0.31 -16.27 -10.80
C ASN A 145 -0.27 -17.60 -10.04
N MET A 146 -0.48 -17.49 -8.73
CA MET A 146 -0.87 -18.56 -7.80
C MET A 146 -2.09 -18.09 -7.00
N GLY A 147 -2.84 -18.99 -6.37
CA GLY A 147 -3.88 -18.62 -5.40
C GLY A 147 -3.29 -17.79 -4.26
N SER A 148 -4.05 -16.82 -3.75
CA SER A 148 -3.60 -15.95 -2.65
C SER A 148 -3.46 -16.68 -1.30
N TRP A 149 -2.60 -16.17 -0.41
CA TRP A 149 -2.44 -16.67 0.97
C TRP A 149 -3.59 -16.31 1.93
N THR A 150 -4.66 -15.73 1.40
CA THR A 150 -5.71 -15.07 2.17
C THR A 150 -6.51 -16.01 3.08
N GLN A 151 -6.72 -17.25 2.67
CA GLN A 151 -7.45 -18.26 3.45
C GLN A 151 -6.70 -18.72 4.72
N ASP A 152 -5.39 -18.45 4.80
CA ASP A 152 -4.59 -18.71 6.00
C ASP A 152 -4.57 -17.52 6.97
N ILE A 153 -5.27 -16.43 6.65
CA ILE A 153 -5.40 -15.24 7.51
C ILE A 153 -6.55 -15.43 8.50
N PRO A 154 -6.33 -15.24 9.81
CA PRO A 154 -7.39 -15.38 10.81
C PRO A 154 -8.61 -14.51 10.52
N GLY A 155 -9.80 -15.12 10.59
CA GLY A 155 -11.09 -14.43 10.45
C GLY A 155 -11.48 -14.06 9.00
N TRP A 156 -10.70 -14.50 8.01
CA TRP A 156 -11.01 -14.32 6.60
C TRP A 156 -12.44 -14.80 6.27
N ARG A 157 -13.22 -14.00 5.53
CA ARG A 157 -14.62 -14.33 5.21
C ARG A 157 -14.89 -14.54 3.73
N SER A 158 -14.15 -13.89 2.84
CA SER A 158 -14.37 -14.05 1.40
C SER A 158 -14.07 -15.46 0.95
N PHE A 159 -14.85 -15.92 -0.03
CA PHE A 159 -14.70 -17.25 -0.60
C PHE A 159 -13.30 -17.45 -1.20
N GLY A 160 -12.74 -18.63 -1.00
CA GLY A 160 -11.54 -19.09 -1.69
C GLY A 160 -11.28 -20.57 -1.44
N GLU A 161 -11.07 -21.30 -2.52
CA GLU A 161 -10.64 -22.71 -2.53
C GLU A 161 -9.44 -22.85 -3.50
N PRO A 162 -8.63 -23.92 -3.38
CA PRO A 162 -7.56 -24.19 -4.34
C PRO A 162 -8.06 -24.10 -5.80
N GLY A 163 -7.37 -23.33 -6.63
CA GLY A 163 -7.76 -23.06 -8.03
C GLY A 163 -8.99 -22.14 -8.22
N HIS A 164 -9.72 -21.79 -7.16
CA HIS A 164 -10.94 -20.98 -7.20
C HIS A 164 -10.91 -19.89 -6.13
N MET A 165 -10.01 -18.93 -6.28
CA MET A 165 -9.80 -17.85 -5.32
C MET A 165 -9.16 -16.64 -6.00
N MET A 166 -8.93 -15.57 -5.24
CA MET A 166 -8.16 -14.43 -5.75
C MET A 166 -6.80 -14.91 -6.26
N ALA A 167 -6.57 -14.70 -7.57
CA ALA A 167 -5.30 -14.96 -8.23
C ALA A 167 -4.29 -13.88 -7.88
N GLU A 168 -3.08 -14.26 -7.49
CA GLU A 168 -1.97 -13.37 -7.19
C GLU A 168 -0.91 -13.41 -8.29
N PRO A 169 -0.80 -12.38 -9.15
CA PRO A 169 0.27 -12.27 -10.13
C PRO A 169 1.63 -11.97 -9.48
N LEU A 170 2.25 -12.96 -8.84
CA LEU A 170 3.46 -12.77 -8.01
C LEU A 170 4.62 -12.09 -8.76
N LEU A 171 4.80 -12.37 -10.04
CA LEU A 171 5.87 -11.79 -10.87
C LEU A 171 5.69 -10.30 -11.15
N MET A 172 4.51 -9.77 -10.85
CA MET A 172 4.15 -8.39 -11.15
C MET A 172 3.85 -7.62 -9.87
N ASN A 173 3.06 -8.20 -8.96
CA ASN A 173 2.70 -7.53 -7.72
C ASN A 173 3.93 -7.35 -6.83
N ALA A 174 4.69 -8.41 -6.51
CA ALA A 174 5.81 -8.27 -5.57
C ALA A 174 6.88 -7.27 -6.07
N PRO A 175 7.34 -7.31 -7.33
CA PRO A 175 8.32 -6.34 -7.79
C PRO A 175 7.70 -4.95 -8.06
N GLY A 176 6.47 -4.90 -8.56
CA GLY A 176 5.74 -3.64 -8.79
C GLY A 176 5.50 -2.87 -7.49
N TYR A 177 5.13 -3.58 -6.42
CA TYR A 177 5.05 -3.01 -5.07
C TYR A 177 6.42 -2.54 -4.58
N SER A 178 7.47 -3.35 -4.76
CA SER A 178 8.80 -3.00 -4.26
C SER A 178 9.36 -1.72 -4.89
N TYR A 179 9.61 -1.71 -6.19
CA TYR A 179 10.26 -0.58 -6.84
C TYR A 179 9.26 0.42 -7.44
N GLY A 180 8.10 -0.03 -7.92
CA GLY A 180 7.10 0.85 -8.52
C GLY A 180 6.54 1.85 -7.50
N VAL A 181 6.09 1.37 -6.33
CA VAL A 181 5.62 2.23 -5.23
C VAL A 181 6.72 3.17 -4.74
N LEU A 182 7.97 2.71 -4.70
CA LEU A 182 9.12 3.54 -4.36
C LEU A 182 9.31 4.67 -5.38
N LEU A 183 9.26 4.37 -6.68
CA LEU A 183 9.38 5.39 -7.72
C LEU A 183 8.24 6.41 -7.65
N CYS A 184 7.01 5.98 -7.41
CA CYS A 184 5.87 6.87 -7.17
C CYS A 184 6.09 7.74 -5.93
N THR A 185 6.60 7.17 -4.84
CA THR A 185 6.95 7.92 -3.61
C THR A 185 8.05 8.94 -3.87
N MET A 186 9.07 8.59 -4.65
CA MET A 186 10.15 9.50 -5.04
C MET A 186 9.63 10.66 -5.90
N LEU A 187 8.71 10.39 -6.82
CA LEU A 187 8.04 11.38 -7.65
C LEU A 187 7.17 12.33 -6.81
N GLY A 188 6.37 11.80 -5.88
CA GLY A 188 5.61 12.62 -4.93
C GLY A 188 6.51 13.49 -4.05
N CYS A 189 7.64 12.95 -3.59
CA CYS A 189 8.66 13.74 -2.89
C CYS A 189 9.27 14.84 -3.77
N TRP A 190 9.44 14.60 -5.07
CA TRP A 190 9.89 15.61 -6.02
C TRP A 190 8.85 16.73 -6.19
N VAL A 191 7.56 16.39 -6.26
CA VAL A 191 6.47 17.38 -6.29
C VAL A 191 6.49 18.24 -5.03
N MET A 192 6.58 17.64 -3.84
CA MET A 192 6.70 18.40 -2.59
C MET A 192 7.89 19.36 -2.59
N ARG A 193 9.06 18.94 -3.10
CA ARG A 193 10.24 19.83 -3.24
C ARG A 193 9.95 21.01 -4.16
N ARG A 194 9.29 20.78 -5.31
CA ARG A 194 8.94 21.84 -6.27
C ARG A 194 7.93 22.84 -5.70
N VAL A 195 6.93 22.34 -4.99
CA VAL A 195 5.92 23.16 -4.31
C VAL A 195 6.57 24.01 -3.21
N LYS A 196 7.45 23.41 -2.38
CA LYS A 196 8.18 24.14 -1.33
C LYS A 196 9.14 25.19 -1.90
N ALA A 197 9.79 24.92 -3.04
CA ALA A 197 10.63 25.89 -3.72
C ALA A 197 9.83 27.08 -4.27
N ARG A 198 8.60 26.84 -4.75
CA ARG A 198 7.71 27.90 -5.25
C ARG A 198 7.02 28.70 -4.13
N TRP A 199 6.74 28.04 -3.01
CA TRP A 199 6.10 28.63 -1.83
C TRP A 199 6.84 28.22 -0.54
N PRO A 200 7.93 28.92 -0.17
CA PRO A 200 8.72 28.58 1.02
C PRO A 200 7.92 28.61 2.33
N GLY A 201 6.87 29.45 2.41
CA GLY A 201 6.01 29.59 3.58
C GLY A 201 4.96 28.49 3.78
N ILE A 202 4.83 27.52 2.86
CA ILE A 202 3.83 26.45 3.00
C ILE A 202 4.12 25.56 4.23
N SER A 203 3.09 25.27 5.00
CA SER A 203 3.18 24.39 6.18
C SER A 203 3.40 22.93 5.77
N ASN A 204 3.89 22.10 6.70
CA ASN A 204 4.07 20.66 6.46
C ASN A 204 2.74 19.98 6.12
N LEU A 205 1.64 20.37 6.79
CA LEU A 205 0.31 19.88 6.48
C LEU A 205 -0.10 20.28 5.05
N GLY A 206 0.16 21.52 4.65
CA GLY A 206 -0.09 21.98 3.28
C GLY A 206 0.65 21.14 2.23
N LEU A 207 1.92 20.78 2.48
CA LEU A 207 2.67 19.87 1.59
C LEU A 207 2.05 18.48 1.51
N ILE A 208 1.61 17.92 2.63
CA ILE A 208 0.96 16.61 2.69
C ILE A 208 -0.36 16.64 1.90
N CYS A 209 -1.18 17.68 2.06
CA CYS A 209 -2.42 17.84 1.30
C CYS A 209 -2.15 17.97 -0.20
N VAL A 210 -1.13 18.75 -0.60
CA VAL A 210 -0.76 18.90 -2.01
C VAL A 210 -0.32 17.57 -2.62
N VAL A 211 0.53 16.80 -1.93
CA VAL A 211 0.94 15.49 -2.45
C VAL A 211 -0.22 14.51 -2.47
N ALA A 212 -1.16 14.54 -1.50
CA ALA A 212 -2.35 13.70 -1.50
C ALA A 212 -3.28 13.97 -2.69
N VAL A 213 -3.49 15.24 -3.04
CA VAL A 213 -4.26 15.61 -4.24
C VAL A 213 -3.51 15.20 -5.51
N TRP A 214 -2.20 15.41 -5.55
CA TRP A 214 -1.39 15.02 -6.69
C TRP A 214 -1.38 13.49 -6.88
N THR A 215 -1.27 12.71 -5.81
CA THR A 215 -1.28 11.24 -5.87
C THR A 215 -2.63 10.73 -6.32
N PHE A 216 -3.74 11.30 -5.85
CA PHE A 216 -5.09 10.98 -6.35
C PHE A 216 -5.19 11.16 -7.88
N VAL A 217 -4.74 12.32 -8.39
CA VAL A 217 -4.80 12.61 -9.82
C VAL A 217 -3.85 11.68 -10.60
N PHE A 218 -2.64 11.47 -10.09
CA PHE A 218 -1.66 10.59 -10.71
C PHE A 218 -2.17 9.14 -10.79
N ASP A 219 -2.83 8.68 -9.72
CA ASP A 219 -3.44 7.36 -9.64
C ASP A 219 -4.58 7.19 -10.65
N PHE A 220 -5.45 8.19 -10.81
CA PHE A 220 -6.46 8.17 -11.87
C PHE A 220 -5.85 7.97 -13.28
N PHE A 221 -4.73 8.64 -13.59
CA PHE A 221 -4.05 8.45 -14.87
C PHE A 221 -3.38 7.08 -15.01
N MET A 222 -2.69 6.62 -13.97
CA MET A 222 -1.99 5.34 -13.98
C MET A 222 -2.97 4.18 -13.94
N GLU A 223 -3.81 4.12 -12.92
CA GLU A 223 -4.73 3.01 -12.69
C GLU A 223 -5.99 3.12 -13.55
N GLY A 224 -6.70 4.24 -13.43
CA GLY A 224 -7.99 4.48 -14.09
C GLY A 224 -7.92 4.50 -15.61
N LEU A 225 -6.88 5.12 -16.19
CA LEU A 225 -6.74 5.27 -17.64
C LEU A 225 -5.78 4.28 -18.30
N PHE A 226 -4.88 3.64 -17.54
CA PHE A 226 -3.89 2.72 -18.10
C PHE A 226 -4.02 1.29 -17.54
N LEU A 227 -3.78 1.03 -16.26
CA LEU A 227 -3.71 -0.35 -15.74
C LEU A 227 -5.04 -1.11 -15.89
N MET A 228 -6.16 -0.48 -15.55
CA MET A 228 -7.46 -1.14 -15.62
C MET A 228 -8.00 -1.30 -17.05
N PRO A 229 -7.98 -0.26 -17.94
CA PRO A 229 -8.36 -0.46 -19.33
C PRO A 229 -7.51 -1.52 -20.04
N MET A 230 -6.24 -1.65 -19.68
CA MET A 230 -5.34 -2.69 -20.17
C MET A 230 -5.58 -4.07 -19.52
N GLY A 231 -6.50 -4.16 -18.56
CA GLY A 231 -7.00 -5.41 -18.00
C GLY A 231 -6.07 -6.07 -16.98
N LEU A 232 -5.31 -5.28 -16.21
CA LEU A 232 -4.43 -5.79 -15.17
C LEU A 232 -5.21 -6.41 -13.99
N PHE A 233 -6.17 -5.64 -13.51
CA PHE A 233 -7.11 -5.97 -12.45
C PHE A 233 -8.38 -5.15 -12.65
N THR A 234 -9.41 -5.48 -11.87
CA THR A 234 -10.72 -4.82 -11.90
C THR A 234 -11.30 -4.75 -10.49
N TYR A 235 -12.16 -3.76 -10.24
CA TYR A 235 -12.90 -3.63 -8.99
C TYR A 235 -14.36 -4.08 -9.17
N PRO A 236 -14.67 -5.40 -9.18
CA PRO A 236 -16.03 -5.85 -9.40
C PRO A 236 -17.00 -5.44 -8.30
N GLY A 237 -16.52 -5.31 -7.05
CA GLY A 237 -17.33 -4.88 -5.91
C GLY A 237 -17.41 -3.36 -5.73
N ALA A 238 -17.00 -2.55 -6.72
CA ALA A 238 -17.02 -1.11 -6.61
C ALA A 238 -18.45 -0.54 -6.54
N ILE A 239 -18.65 0.50 -5.72
CA ILE A 239 -19.91 1.25 -5.67
C ILE A 239 -20.04 2.06 -6.96
N ARG A 240 -21.05 1.74 -7.78
CA ARG A 240 -21.19 2.28 -9.14
C ARG A 240 -21.42 3.78 -9.14
N SER A 241 -22.17 4.32 -8.18
CA SER A 241 -22.45 5.77 -8.09
C SER A 241 -21.21 6.62 -7.77
N LEU A 242 -20.15 6.02 -7.24
CA LEU A 242 -18.89 6.68 -6.89
C LEU A 242 -17.73 6.21 -7.78
N SER A 243 -18.05 5.67 -8.96
CA SER A 243 -17.07 5.12 -9.90
C SER A 243 -17.15 5.78 -11.27
N ILE A 244 -15.98 6.03 -11.87
CA ILE A 244 -15.85 6.41 -13.28
C ILE A 244 -16.00 5.15 -14.13
N ASN A 245 -16.69 5.22 -15.28
CA ASN A 245 -16.98 4.09 -16.15
C ASN A 245 -17.73 2.92 -15.46
N ALA A 246 -18.64 3.26 -14.54
CA ALA A 246 -19.42 2.29 -13.78
C ALA A 246 -20.10 1.24 -14.69
N GLY A 247 -20.00 -0.03 -14.33
CA GLY A 247 -20.56 -1.15 -15.09
C GLY A 247 -19.64 -1.73 -16.18
N HIS A 248 -18.46 -1.15 -16.40
CA HIS A 248 -17.41 -1.72 -17.25
C HIS A 248 -16.34 -2.45 -16.42
N TYR A 249 -15.57 -3.34 -17.06
CA TYR A 249 -14.43 -4.02 -16.39
C TYR A 249 -13.30 -3.07 -15.97
N TYR A 250 -13.30 -1.84 -16.48
CA TYR A 250 -12.32 -0.80 -16.15
C TYR A 250 -12.94 0.32 -15.31
N GLN A 251 -13.99 0.01 -14.54
CA GLN A 251 -14.60 0.98 -13.63
C GLN A 251 -13.62 1.37 -12.53
N TRP A 252 -13.44 2.68 -12.31
CA TRP A 252 -12.50 3.22 -11.33
C TRP A 252 -13.24 3.87 -10.16
N PRO A 253 -13.17 3.30 -8.95
CA PRO A 253 -13.79 3.91 -7.78
C PRO A 253 -13.02 5.16 -7.35
N LEU A 254 -13.68 6.31 -7.24
CA LEU A 254 -13.05 7.55 -6.78
C LEU A 254 -12.42 7.40 -5.39
N TYR A 255 -13.05 6.60 -4.53
CA TYR A 255 -12.54 6.34 -3.19
C TYR A 255 -11.28 5.47 -3.18
N GLU A 256 -11.00 4.72 -4.25
CA GLU A 256 -9.73 4.00 -4.41
C GLU A 256 -8.57 4.98 -4.51
N GLY A 257 -8.64 5.92 -5.45
CA GLY A 257 -7.63 6.97 -5.58
C GLY A 257 -7.47 7.81 -4.32
N MET A 258 -8.52 7.95 -3.51
CA MET A 258 -8.44 8.64 -2.22
C MET A 258 -7.70 7.81 -1.17
N MET A 259 -8.04 6.53 -1.02
CA MET A 259 -7.38 5.61 -0.09
C MET A 259 -5.90 5.44 -0.47
N TRP A 260 -5.62 5.16 -1.73
CA TRP A 260 -4.26 5.03 -2.26
C TRP A 260 -3.49 6.35 -2.19
N GLY A 261 -4.16 7.47 -2.50
CA GLY A 261 -3.61 8.81 -2.35
C GLY A 261 -3.17 9.09 -0.92
N GLY A 262 -3.95 8.64 0.07
CA GLY A 262 -3.61 8.70 1.50
C GLY A 262 -2.38 7.87 1.87
N VAL A 263 -2.31 6.61 1.40
CA VAL A 263 -1.12 5.76 1.57
C VAL A 263 0.11 6.44 1.00
N GLN A 264 0.05 6.88 -0.26
CA GLN A 264 1.18 7.52 -0.93
C GLN A 264 1.59 8.84 -0.27
N ALA A 265 0.64 9.65 0.20
CA ALA A 265 0.95 10.86 0.96
C ALA A 265 1.68 10.53 2.27
N GLY A 266 1.25 9.48 2.97
CA GLY A 266 1.92 8.97 4.16
C GLY A 266 3.34 8.47 3.89
N LEU A 267 3.53 7.68 2.83
CA LEU A 267 4.85 7.18 2.42
C LEU A 267 5.78 8.31 1.97
N CYS A 268 5.24 9.29 1.24
CA CYS A 268 5.93 10.50 0.87
C CYS A 268 6.35 11.31 2.10
N ALA A 269 5.47 11.46 3.10
CA ALA A 269 5.79 12.14 4.35
C ALA A 269 6.91 11.40 5.12
N LEU A 270 6.85 10.07 5.18
CA LEU A 270 7.88 9.22 5.80
C LEU A 270 9.25 9.42 5.15
N ARG A 271 9.28 9.54 3.81
CA ARG A 271 10.52 9.71 3.02
C ARG A 271 11.02 11.15 2.97
N TYR A 272 10.14 12.14 2.99
CA TYR A 272 10.48 13.56 2.78
C TYR A 272 10.87 14.28 4.08
N PHE A 273 10.15 14.02 5.18
CA PHE A 273 10.41 14.69 6.45
C PHE A 273 11.47 13.93 7.25
N THR A 274 12.72 14.11 6.85
CA THR A 274 13.89 13.52 7.52
C THR A 274 14.66 14.56 8.34
N ASP A 275 15.39 14.08 9.35
CA ASP A 275 16.35 14.90 10.10
C ASP A 275 17.64 15.15 9.29
N ASP A 276 18.57 15.94 9.83
CA ASP A 276 19.86 16.25 9.20
C ASP A 276 20.72 15.00 8.92
N ARG A 277 20.39 13.87 9.55
CA ARG A 277 21.05 12.57 9.35
C ARG A 277 20.29 11.68 8.36
N GLY A 278 19.23 12.20 7.71
CA GLY A 278 18.42 11.49 6.74
C GLY A 278 17.50 10.43 7.35
N ARG A 279 17.11 10.58 8.61
CA ARG A 279 16.25 9.64 9.34
C ARG A 279 14.83 10.15 9.45
N SER A 280 13.88 9.26 9.22
CA SER A 280 12.45 9.52 9.35
C SER A 280 12.01 9.58 10.82
N PHE A 281 10.76 10.00 11.06
CA PHE A 281 10.23 10.16 12.41
C PHE A 281 10.17 8.85 13.23
N VAL A 282 10.04 7.69 12.58
CA VAL A 282 9.99 6.38 13.26
C VAL A 282 11.36 5.90 13.74
N GLU A 283 12.42 6.51 13.23
CA GLU A 283 13.80 6.21 13.58
C GLU A 283 14.30 7.07 14.76
N ARG A 284 13.45 7.97 15.28
CA ARG A 284 13.80 8.83 16.42
C ARG A 284 14.12 7.99 17.65
N GLY A 285 15.31 8.22 18.21
CA GLY A 285 15.83 7.48 19.35
C GLY A 285 16.75 6.30 18.98
N LEU A 286 17.09 6.12 17.69
CA LEU A 286 18.04 5.10 17.25
C LEU A 286 19.41 5.22 17.94
N GLU A 287 19.83 6.44 18.33
CA GLU A 287 21.06 6.71 19.11
C GLU A 287 21.14 5.92 20.43
N ARG A 288 19.98 5.56 20.99
CA ARG A 288 19.88 4.83 22.26
C ARG A 288 19.96 3.31 22.09
N VAL A 289 19.96 2.82 20.85
CA VAL A 289 20.02 1.38 20.54
C VAL A 289 21.47 0.93 20.65
N ARG A 290 21.82 0.34 21.80
CA ARG A 290 23.14 -0.24 22.05
C ARG A 290 23.34 -1.50 21.17
N GLY A 291 24.39 -1.50 20.35
CA GLY A 291 24.79 -2.64 19.53
C GLY A 291 25.57 -2.23 18.29
N GLY A 292 26.13 -3.21 17.59
CA GLY A 292 26.87 -2.99 16.34
C GLY A 292 25.97 -2.55 15.18
N MET A 293 26.61 -2.19 14.06
CA MET A 293 25.97 -1.65 12.85
C MET A 293 24.80 -2.50 12.34
N VAL A 294 24.92 -3.83 12.38
CA VAL A 294 23.88 -4.77 11.95
C VAL A 294 22.59 -4.60 12.76
N ARG A 295 22.70 -4.52 14.10
CA ARG A 295 21.54 -4.38 14.98
C ARG A 295 20.83 -3.05 14.74
N GLN A 296 21.59 -1.97 14.55
CA GLN A 296 21.03 -0.65 14.26
C GLN A 296 20.30 -0.63 12.91
N GLN A 297 20.89 -1.20 11.86
CA GLN A 297 20.26 -1.28 10.53
C GLN A 297 19.00 -2.15 10.55
N ALA A 298 19.01 -3.29 11.24
CA ALA A 298 17.84 -4.16 11.39
C ALA A 298 16.70 -3.46 12.17
N THR A 299 17.04 -2.79 13.27
CA THR A 299 16.07 -2.02 14.08
C THR A 299 15.43 -0.91 13.23
N ARG A 300 16.25 -0.19 12.47
CA ARG A 300 15.83 0.86 11.54
C ARG A 300 14.90 0.33 10.46
N PHE A 301 15.29 -0.78 9.80
CA PHE A 301 14.49 -1.43 8.77
C PHE A 301 13.12 -1.87 9.32
N LEU A 302 13.09 -2.58 10.45
CA LEU A 302 11.83 -3.04 11.05
C LEU A 302 10.91 -1.88 11.42
N ALA A 303 11.47 -0.76 11.90
CA ALA A 303 10.67 0.43 12.21
C ALA A 303 10.07 1.08 10.95
N ILE A 304 10.86 1.20 9.86
CA ILE A 304 10.38 1.73 8.57
C ILE A 304 9.33 0.80 7.94
N PHE A 305 9.56 -0.50 8.00
CA PHE A 305 8.62 -1.51 7.55
C PHE A 305 7.30 -1.42 8.32
N ALA A 306 7.36 -1.34 9.65
CA ALA A 306 6.17 -1.17 10.49
C ALA A 306 5.41 0.11 10.15
N ALA A 307 6.11 1.23 9.95
CA ALA A 307 5.50 2.50 9.58
C ALA A 307 4.80 2.42 8.22
N SER A 308 5.48 1.86 7.21
CA SER A 308 4.94 1.69 5.86
C SER A 308 3.70 0.78 5.89
N SER A 309 3.79 -0.33 6.62
CA SER A 309 2.69 -1.28 6.79
C SER A 309 1.51 -0.66 7.54
N ALA A 310 1.75 0.14 8.57
CA ALA A 310 0.70 0.84 9.30
C ALA A 310 -0.01 1.91 8.44
N LEU A 311 0.74 2.64 7.62
CA LEU A 311 0.18 3.61 6.69
C LEU A 311 -0.75 2.93 5.68
N PHE A 312 -0.31 1.82 5.09
CA PHE A 312 -1.16 1.01 4.20
C PHE A 312 -2.39 0.50 4.94
N PHE A 313 -2.21 -0.08 6.12
CA PHE A 313 -3.30 -0.66 6.88
C PHE A 313 -4.38 0.38 7.22
N VAL A 314 -3.97 1.53 7.74
CA VAL A 314 -4.89 2.58 8.22
C VAL A 314 -5.56 3.32 7.07
N PHE A 315 -4.82 3.70 6.03
CA PHE A 315 -5.36 4.53 4.94
C PHE A 315 -6.03 3.72 3.83
N TYR A 316 -5.74 2.42 3.73
CA TYR A 316 -6.29 1.56 2.69
C TYR A 316 -7.10 0.40 3.26
N ASN A 317 -6.49 -0.52 4.02
CA ASN A 317 -7.17 -1.75 4.44
C ASN A 317 -8.38 -1.51 5.36
N VAL A 318 -8.30 -0.57 6.29
CA VAL A 318 -9.42 -0.23 7.18
C VAL A 318 -10.59 0.38 6.41
N PRO A 319 -10.43 1.47 5.64
CA PRO A 319 -11.54 2.06 4.91
C PRO A 319 -12.09 1.16 3.80
N VAL A 320 -11.23 0.40 3.10
CA VAL A 320 -11.71 -0.47 2.01
C VAL A 320 -12.64 -1.57 2.53
N GLN A 321 -12.46 -2.06 3.76
CA GLN A 321 -13.39 -3.02 4.36
C GLN A 321 -14.81 -2.48 4.44
N TRP A 322 -14.96 -1.18 4.76
CA TRP A 322 -16.28 -0.55 4.76
C TRP A 322 -16.90 -0.59 3.36
N PHE A 323 -16.16 -0.21 2.33
CA PHE A 323 -16.64 -0.24 0.95
C PHE A 323 -16.93 -1.66 0.45
N ALA A 324 -16.08 -2.64 0.78
CA ALA A 324 -16.27 -4.04 0.40
C ALA A 324 -17.57 -4.65 0.99
N MET A 325 -17.96 -4.22 2.19
CA MET A 325 -19.23 -4.62 2.80
C MET A 325 -20.46 -3.94 2.17
N HIS A 326 -20.27 -2.86 1.41
CA HIS A 326 -21.31 -2.11 0.69
C HIS A 326 -21.19 -2.28 -0.82
N ALA A 327 -20.58 -3.36 -1.28
CA ALA A 327 -20.34 -3.62 -2.69
C ALA A 327 -21.66 -3.71 -3.49
N ASP A 328 -21.67 -3.08 -4.66
CA ASP A 328 -22.74 -3.24 -5.64
C ASP A 328 -22.64 -4.58 -6.37
N SER A 329 -23.68 -4.91 -7.13
CA SER A 329 -23.69 -6.07 -8.03
C SER A 329 -22.49 -6.04 -8.97
N TRP A 330 -21.82 -7.18 -9.12
CA TRP A 330 -20.73 -7.34 -10.07
C TRP A 330 -21.19 -6.95 -11.49
N PRO A 331 -20.49 -6.06 -12.20
CA PRO A 331 -20.82 -5.72 -13.59
C PRO A 331 -20.91 -6.94 -14.51
N THR A 332 -21.94 -6.98 -15.37
CA THR A 332 -22.10 -8.03 -16.41
C THR A 332 -20.87 -8.12 -17.31
N ASP A 333 -20.24 -6.98 -17.58
CA ASP A 333 -19.00 -6.90 -18.35
C ASP A 333 -17.87 -7.70 -17.68
N ILE A 334 -17.75 -7.67 -16.35
CA ILE A 334 -16.77 -8.49 -15.64
C ILE A 334 -17.21 -9.96 -15.64
N GLN A 335 -18.48 -10.24 -15.33
CA GLN A 335 -18.98 -11.62 -15.18
C GLN A 335 -18.84 -12.46 -16.46
N LYS A 336 -18.98 -11.86 -17.65
CA LYS A 336 -18.81 -12.59 -18.92
C LYS A 336 -17.33 -12.92 -19.25
N ARG A 337 -16.36 -12.37 -18.53
CA ARG A 337 -14.92 -12.57 -18.75
C ARG A 337 -14.35 -13.45 -17.65
N SER A 338 -14.18 -14.74 -17.92
CA SER A 338 -13.72 -15.69 -16.89
C SER A 338 -12.37 -15.34 -16.27
N TYR A 339 -11.49 -14.66 -17.01
CA TYR A 339 -10.18 -14.24 -16.52
C TYR A 339 -10.22 -13.11 -15.49
N PHE A 340 -11.39 -12.53 -15.20
CA PHE A 340 -11.58 -11.58 -14.11
C PHE A 340 -12.39 -12.15 -12.93
N THR A 341 -13.05 -13.31 -13.09
CA THR A 341 -13.84 -13.92 -12.01
C THR A 341 -13.03 -14.91 -11.17
N SER A 342 -11.91 -15.42 -11.70
CA SER A 342 -10.99 -16.33 -11.00
C SER A 342 -11.68 -17.58 -10.41
N GLY A 343 -12.81 -17.99 -10.99
CA GLY A 343 -13.60 -19.13 -10.52
C GLY A 343 -14.24 -18.94 -9.13
N ILE A 344 -14.22 -17.71 -8.59
CA ILE A 344 -14.83 -17.37 -7.29
C ILE A 344 -16.36 -17.49 -7.38
N CYS A 345 -16.93 -17.00 -8.47
CA CYS A 345 -18.36 -16.97 -8.74
C CYS A 345 -18.66 -16.97 -10.24
N GLY A 346 -19.95 -17.09 -10.59
CA GLY A 346 -20.44 -16.99 -11.97
C GLY A 346 -20.55 -18.34 -12.67
N ASP A 347 -20.55 -18.31 -13.99
CA ASP A 347 -20.77 -19.51 -14.83
C ASP A 347 -19.80 -20.65 -14.48
N GLY A 348 -20.30 -21.88 -14.42
CA GLY A 348 -19.53 -23.07 -14.07
C GLY A 348 -19.12 -23.23 -12.59
N THR A 349 -19.47 -22.30 -11.68
CA THR A 349 -19.05 -22.37 -10.27
C THR A 349 -20.13 -22.88 -9.30
N GLY A 350 -21.40 -22.89 -9.72
CA GLY A 350 -22.53 -23.14 -8.83
C GLY A 350 -22.77 -22.04 -7.78
N ARG A 351 -22.01 -20.93 -7.84
CA ARG A 351 -22.09 -19.79 -6.92
C ARG A 351 -22.49 -18.52 -7.66
N LEU A 352 -23.45 -17.78 -7.10
CA LEU A 352 -23.82 -16.46 -7.61
C LEU A 352 -22.73 -15.45 -7.27
N CYS A 353 -22.45 -14.50 -8.16
CA CYS A 353 -21.50 -13.43 -7.86
C CYS A 353 -22.05 -12.48 -6.79
N PRO A 354 -21.16 -11.86 -6.00
CA PRO A 354 -21.57 -10.89 -4.99
C PRO A 354 -22.54 -9.86 -5.56
N ASP A 355 -23.67 -9.75 -4.88
CA ASP A 355 -24.77 -8.87 -5.21
C ASP A 355 -25.36 -8.39 -3.90
N PRO A 356 -25.77 -7.12 -3.79
CA PRO A 356 -26.33 -6.63 -2.53
C PRO A 356 -27.69 -7.26 -2.20
N ALA A 357 -28.29 -8.07 -3.07
CA ALA A 357 -29.40 -8.97 -2.75
C ALA A 357 -28.97 -10.32 -2.16
N LEU A 358 -27.68 -10.65 -2.08
CA LEU A 358 -27.16 -11.86 -1.41
C LEU A 358 -26.78 -11.54 0.04
N PRO A 359 -26.79 -12.53 0.95
CA PRO A 359 -26.52 -12.31 2.37
C PRO A 359 -25.06 -11.91 2.63
N ILE A 360 -24.82 -10.61 2.64
CA ILE A 360 -23.96 -9.91 3.61
C ILE A 360 -24.95 -9.04 4.38
N PRO A 361 -25.22 -9.28 5.68
CA PRO A 361 -26.33 -8.63 6.37
C PRO A 361 -26.35 -7.11 6.16
N GLY A 362 -27.33 -6.62 5.41
CA GLY A 362 -27.46 -5.21 5.04
C GLY A 362 -28.91 -4.84 4.67
N PRO A 363 -29.24 -3.54 4.56
CA PRO A 363 -30.64 -3.08 4.39
C PRO A 363 -31.35 -3.58 3.11
N GLY A 364 -30.61 -4.15 2.15
CA GLY A 364 -31.13 -4.61 0.86
C GLY A 364 -30.79 -6.06 0.50
N SER A 365 -30.24 -6.85 1.44
CA SER A 365 -29.84 -8.25 1.22
C SER A 365 -31.00 -9.22 1.43
N ALA A 366 -31.00 -10.33 0.70
CA ALA A 366 -31.86 -11.45 1.01
C ALA A 366 -31.50 -12.01 2.39
N ASN A 367 -32.52 -12.42 3.13
CA ASN A 367 -32.37 -13.02 4.45
C ASN A 367 -32.75 -14.50 4.37
N ILE A 368 -32.20 -15.31 5.27
CA ILE A 368 -32.71 -16.68 5.46
C ILE A 368 -33.95 -16.57 6.34
N GLY A 369 -35.09 -16.97 5.78
CA GLY A 369 -36.36 -17.03 6.51
C GLY A 369 -36.31 -18.11 7.60
N PRO A 370 -37.24 -18.07 8.57
CA PRO A 370 -37.33 -19.10 9.62
C PRO A 370 -37.54 -20.52 9.09
N ASP A 371 -37.97 -20.66 7.84
CA ASP A 371 -38.15 -21.91 7.10
C ASP A 371 -36.87 -22.41 6.41
N GLY A 372 -35.73 -21.72 6.62
CA GLY A 372 -34.45 -22.03 6.00
C GLY A 372 -34.34 -21.64 4.53
N LYS A 373 -35.36 -20.98 3.96
CA LYS A 373 -35.35 -20.55 2.55
C LYS A 373 -34.81 -19.12 2.42
N VAL A 374 -34.25 -18.83 1.26
CA VAL A 374 -33.83 -17.46 0.91
C VAL A 374 -35.07 -16.62 0.66
N VAL A 375 -35.28 -15.60 1.49
CA VAL A 375 -36.29 -14.56 1.33
C VAL A 375 -35.64 -13.38 0.60
N PRO A 376 -35.95 -13.18 -0.70
CA PRO A 376 -35.42 -12.03 -1.44
C PRO A 376 -35.99 -10.72 -0.88
N PRO A 377 -35.25 -9.61 -0.99
CA PRO A 377 -35.73 -8.29 -0.54
C PRO A 377 -36.92 -7.82 -1.41
N GLU A 378 -37.86 -7.07 -0.82
CA GLU A 378 -39.14 -6.66 -1.44
C GLU A 378 -39.00 -5.95 -2.80
N ASN A 379 -37.81 -5.42 -3.13
CA ASN A 379 -37.56 -4.66 -4.36
C ASN A 379 -36.32 -5.10 -5.16
N ARG A 380 -35.76 -6.30 -4.92
CA ARG A 380 -34.66 -6.81 -5.76
C ARG A 380 -34.83 -8.30 -6.08
N LYS A 381 -34.51 -8.64 -7.32
CA LYS A 381 -34.41 -10.03 -7.76
C LYS A 381 -33.02 -10.56 -7.41
N LEU A 382 -32.94 -11.86 -7.12
CA LEU A 382 -31.65 -12.53 -6.98
C LEU A 382 -30.88 -12.46 -8.31
N PRO A 383 -29.54 -12.33 -8.28
CA PRO A 383 -28.75 -12.30 -9.50
C PRO A 383 -28.86 -13.63 -10.26
N THR A 384 -28.82 -13.57 -11.58
CA THR A 384 -28.77 -14.74 -12.46
C THR A 384 -27.34 -14.95 -12.98
N ILE A 385 -26.97 -16.20 -13.25
CA ILE A 385 -25.68 -16.52 -13.85
C ILE A 385 -25.59 -15.87 -15.24
N VAL A 386 -24.55 -15.05 -15.44
CA VAL A 386 -24.17 -14.51 -16.75
C VAL A 386 -23.22 -15.50 -17.42
N PRO A 387 -23.56 -16.07 -18.60
CA PRO A 387 -22.69 -17.01 -19.30
C PRO A 387 -21.36 -16.37 -19.71
N PHE A 388 -20.27 -17.14 -19.67
CA PHE A 388 -18.98 -16.66 -20.16
C PHE A 388 -19.00 -16.43 -21.68
N ASP A 389 -18.29 -15.39 -22.12
CA ASP A 389 -17.98 -15.18 -23.53
C ASP A 389 -16.87 -16.16 -23.92
N LYS A 390 -17.28 -17.31 -24.46
CA LYS A 390 -16.39 -18.33 -25.04
C LYS A 390 -16.10 -17.86 -26.45
N GLY A 391 -15.05 -17.05 -26.61
CA GLY A 391 -14.65 -16.52 -27.92
C GLY A 391 -14.72 -17.59 -29.01
N ARG A 392 -15.29 -17.23 -30.17
CA ARG A 392 -15.37 -18.13 -31.33
C ARG A 392 -14.00 -18.49 -31.87
#